data_AF-A0A7J3VQ48-F1
#
_entry.id   AF-A0A7J3VQ48-F1
#
_cell.length_a   1.000
_cell.length_b   1.000
_cell.length_c   1.000
_cell.angle_alpha   90.00
_cell.angle_beta   90.00
_cell.angle_gamma   90.00
#
_symmetry.space_group_name_H-M   'P 1'
#
loop_
_entity.id
_entity.type
_entity.pdbx_description
1 polymer ?
#
loop_
_entity_poly.entity_id
_entity_poly.type
_entity_poly.pdbx_seq_one_letter_code
_entity_poly.pdbx_strand_id
1 'polypeptide(L)'
;MLVVESKSRYRIEPKLEELLSKFENDAEPYDRLAAYSLLLIPVGAIAIALMLFLTGPITIGWKVYLAMASIMALPFATYAVSLYADRKKHDISNTKYKPVTGICMCDLSQLRYHMIRFEKADNYAEKARHARMMEYYAERIGLGLNRCLISTR
;
A
#
# COMPACT_ATOMS: atom_id res chain seq x y z
N MET A 1 11.87 7.25 29.74
CA MET A 1 12.18 5.80 29.67
C MET A 1 10.85 5.05 29.68
N LEU A 2 10.34 4.65 28.52
CA LEU A 2 9.20 3.73 28.36
C LEU A 2 9.44 2.97 27.05
N VAL A 3 10.44 2.10 27.06
CA VAL A 3 10.61 1.08 26.03
C VAL A 3 9.54 0.05 26.34
N VAL A 4 8.35 0.24 25.77
CA VAL A 4 7.31 -0.76 25.90
C VAL A 4 7.72 -1.95 25.07
N GLU A 5 8.06 -3.01 25.80
CA GLU A 5 8.01 -4.41 25.45
C GLU A 5 6.86 -4.68 24.46
N SER A 6 7.14 -4.56 23.17
CA SER A 6 6.13 -4.63 22.10
C SER A 6 5.98 -6.04 21.54
N LYS A 7 6.70 -7.02 22.10
CA LYS A 7 6.79 -8.38 21.57
C LYS A 7 5.47 -9.16 21.64
N SER A 8 4.43 -8.61 22.27
CA SER A 8 3.13 -9.28 22.45
C SER A 8 1.90 -8.37 22.42
N ARG A 9 2.02 -7.07 22.11
CA ARG A 9 0.92 -6.13 22.41
C ARG A 9 -0.28 -6.24 21.46
N TYR A 10 -0.11 -6.82 20.28
CA TYR A 10 -1.15 -6.94 19.27
C TYR A 10 -1.09 -8.35 18.67
N ARG A 11 -2.11 -9.17 18.95
CA ARG A 11 -2.24 -10.52 18.40
C ARG A 11 -3.45 -10.53 17.48
N ILE A 12 -3.24 -10.85 16.21
CA ILE A 12 -4.34 -11.07 15.26
C ILE A 12 -4.90 -12.46 15.58
N GLU A 13 -6.22 -12.56 15.72
CA GLU A 13 -6.87 -13.86 15.94
C GLU A 13 -6.60 -14.80 14.76
N PRO A 14 -6.38 -16.11 14.97
CA PRO A 14 -5.96 -17.03 13.91
C PRO A 14 -6.98 -17.11 12.76
N LYS A 15 -8.28 -17.02 13.07
CA LYS A 15 -9.35 -16.97 12.07
C LYS A 15 -9.28 -15.68 11.23
N LEU A 16 -8.92 -14.56 11.87
CA LEU A 16 -8.78 -13.28 11.21
C LEU A 16 -7.50 -13.22 10.37
N GLU A 17 -6.42 -13.87 10.82
CA GLU A 17 -5.18 -14.04 10.08
C GLU A 17 -5.38 -14.88 8.81
N GLU A 18 -6.18 -15.94 8.88
CA GLU A 18 -6.54 -16.73 7.70
C GLU A 18 -7.33 -15.89 6.68
N LEU A 19 -8.32 -15.13 7.14
CA LEU A 19 -9.09 -14.23 6.28
C LEU A 19 -8.23 -13.11 5.69
N LEU A 20 -7.27 -12.59 6.46
CA LEU A 20 -6.31 -11.61 5.99
C LEU A 20 -5.43 -12.20 4.88
N SER A 21 -4.97 -13.45 5.03
CA SER A 21 -4.18 -14.12 3.99
C SER A 21 -4.97 -14.31 2.68
N LYS A 22 -6.27 -14.63 2.80
CA LYS A 22 -7.18 -14.72 1.64
C LYS A 22 -7.40 -13.35 0.99
N PHE A 23 -7.56 -12.30 1.79
CA PHE A 23 -7.65 -10.93 1.29
C PHE A 23 -6.37 -10.49 0.57
N GLU A 24 -5.20 -10.76 1.14
CA GLU A 24 -3.90 -10.44 0.52
C GLU A 24 -3.73 -11.16 -0.83
N ASN A 25 -4.13 -12.44 -0.92
CA ASN A 25 -4.13 -13.18 -2.19
C ASN A 25 -5.12 -12.60 -3.22
N ASP A 26 -6.32 -12.19 -2.79
CA ASP A 26 -7.30 -11.53 -3.66
C ASP A 26 -6.82 -10.13 -4.12
N ALA A 27 -6.04 -9.44 -3.28
CA ALA A 27 -5.49 -8.12 -3.53
C ALA A 27 -4.18 -8.16 -4.36
N GLU A 28 -3.47 -9.29 -4.35
CA GLU A 28 -2.20 -9.51 -5.04
C GLU A 28 -2.18 -9.04 -6.51
N PRO A 29 -3.18 -9.35 -7.37
CA PRO A 29 -3.15 -8.87 -8.76
C PRO A 29 -3.18 -7.34 -8.86
N TYR A 30 -3.82 -6.66 -7.90
CA TYR A 30 -3.86 -5.19 -7.85
C TYR A 30 -2.56 -4.60 -7.31
N ASP A 31 -1.91 -5.28 -6.35
CA ASP A 31 -0.55 -4.94 -5.92
C ASP A 31 0.45 -5.06 -7.07
N ARG A 32 0.36 -6.14 -7.85
CA ARG A 32 1.20 -6.33 -9.05
C ARG A 32 0.92 -5.26 -10.10
N LEU A 33 -0.35 -4.90 -10.34
CA LEU A 33 -0.73 -3.80 -11.24
C LEU A 33 -0.10 -2.47 -10.82
N ALA A 34 -0.16 -2.13 -9.53
CA ALA A 34 0.46 -0.92 -9.01
C ALA A 34 2.00 -0.99 -9.17
N ALA A 35 2.62 -2.14 -8.89
CA ALA A 35 4.06 -2.33 -9.10
C ALA A 35 4.45 -2.19 -10.59
N TYR A 36 3.70 -2.79 -11.51
CA TYR A 36 3.93 -2.67 -12.95
C TYR A 36 3.70 -1.26 -13.48
N SER A 37 2.85 -0.45 -12.84
CA SER A 37 2.70 0.94 -13.24
C SER A 37 3.99 1.75 -13.07
N LEU A 38 4.91 1.36 -12.19
CA LEU A 38 6.22 2.05 -12.10
C LEU A 38 7.06 1.82 -13.37
N LEU A 39 6.84 0.72 -14.09
CA LEU A 39 7.52 0.42 -15.35
C LEU A 39 6.97 1.26 -16.52
N LEU A 40 5.79 1.89 -16.39
CA LEU A 40 5.27 2.81 -17.41
C LEU A 40 6.22 3.99 -17.64
N ILE A 41 6.94 4.45 -16.62
CA ILE A 41 7.85 5.59 -16.74
C ILE A 41 9.01 5.30 -17.70
N PRO A 42 9.86 4.27 -17.47
CA PRO A 42 10.96 3.97 -18.38
C PRO A 42 10.46 3.50 -19.75
N VAL A 43 9.40 2.68 -19.82
CA VAL A 43 8.83 2.22 -21.10
C VAL A 43 8.26 3.40 -21.89
N GLY A 44 7.55 4.30 -21.22
CA GLY A 44 7.02 5.52 -21.79
C GLY A 44 8.11 6.44 -22.31
N ALA A 45 9.20 6.62 -21.56
CA ALA A 45 10.34 7.42 -22.00
C ALA A 45 10.98 6.87 -23.29
N ILE A 46 11.18 5.55 -23.37
CA ILE A 46 11.70 4.88 -24.58
C ILE A 46 10.72 5.05 -25.75
N ALA A 47 9.42 4.85 -25.52
CA ALA A 47 8.40 5.02 -26.55
C ALA A 47 8.33 6.46 -27.08
N ILE A 48 8.45 7.46 -26.20
CA ILE A 48 8.51 8.89 -26.57
C ILE A 48 9.77 9.15 -27.39
N ALA A 49 10.93 8.67 -26.96
CA ALA A 49 12.17 8.81 -27.71
C ALA A 49 12.06 8.20 -29.13
N LEU A 50 11.53 6.97 -29.24
CA LEU A 50 11.30 6.31 -30.53
C LEU A 50 10.32 7.09 -31.41
N MET A 51 9.23 7.61 -30.85
CA MET A 51 8.28 8.47 -31.56
C MET A 51 8.96 9.74 -32.11
N LEU A 52 9.84 10.38 -31.34
CA LEU A 52 10.57 11.56 -31.78
C LEU A 52 11.58 11.26 -32.91
N PHE A 53 12.19 10.06 -32.88
CA PHE A 53 13.09 9.56 -33.92
C PHE A 53 12.34 9.16 -35.21
N LEU A 54 11.17 8.53 -35.09
CA LEU A 54 10.40 7.99 -36.22
C LEU A 54 9.49 9.02 -36.89
N THR A 55 9.10 10.07 -36.17
CA THR A 55 8.37 11.19 -36.77
C THR A 55 9.27 11.90 -37.76
N GLY A 56 8.83 12.03 -39.03
CA GLY A 56 9.59 12.66 -40.12
C GLY A 56 9.86 14.16 -39.93
N PRO A 57 9.85 14.99 -40.98
CA PRO A 57 10.15 16.43 -40.88
C PRO A 57 8.97 17.20 -40.26
N ILE A 58 8.69 16.92 -39.00
CA ILE A 58 7.84 17.73 -38.13
C ILE A 58 8.73 18.86 -37.59
N THR A 59 8.18 20.07 -37.48
CA THR A 59 8.89 21.20 -36.89
C THR A 59 9.40 20.86 -35.49
N ILE A 60 10.66 21.21 -35.22
CA ILE A 60 11.37 20.86 -33.97
C ILE A 60 10.56 21.32 -32.73
N GLY A 61 9.90 22.48 -32.81
CA GLY A 61 9.04 23.00 -31.74
C GLY A 61 7.88 22.08 -31.37
N TRP A 62 7.21 21.47 -32.35
CA TRP A 62 6.10 20.55 -32.10
C TRP A 62 6.57 19.23 -31.47
N LYS A 63 7.73 18.72 -31.91
CA LYS A 63 8.37 17.54 -31.33
C LYS A 63 8.71 17.74 -29.85
N VAL A 64 9.33 18.87 -29.52
CA VAL A 64 9.69 19.21 -28.12
C VAL A 64 8.43 19.37 -27.26
N TYR A 65 7.39 20.03 -27.78
CA TYR A 65 6.13 20.19 -27.05
C TYR A 65 5.47 18.85 -26.73
N LEU A 66 5.37 17.95 -27.72
CA LEU A 66 4.84 16.59 -27.52
C LEU A 66 5.67 15.79 -26.51
N ALA A 67 6.99 15.89 -26.57
CA ALA A 67 7.88 15.23 -25.62
C ALA A 67 7.64 15.72 -24.18
N MET A 68 7.56 17.03 -23.97
CA MET A 68 7.27 17.61 -22.66
C MET A 68 5.89 17.19 -22.13
N ALA A 69 4.85 17.27 -22.97
CA ALA A 69 3.50 16.90 -22.58
C ALA A 69 3.40 15.41 -22.19
N SER A 70 4.05 14.52 -22.94
CA SER A 70 4.03 13.08 -22.67
C SER A 70 4.87 12.68 -21.45
N ILE A 71 6.02 13.32 -21.22
CA ILE A 71 6.80 13.14 -19.98
C ILE A 71 6.00 13.62 -18.76
N MET A 72 5.33 14.76 -18.86
CA MET A 72 4.48 15.26 -17.77
C MET A 72 3.27 14.37 -17.51
N ALA A 73 2.69 13.74 -18.54
CA ALA A 73 1.53 12.86 -18.39
C ALA A 73 1.84 11.51 -17.72
N LEU A 74 3.08 11.01 -17.82
CA LEU A 74 3.49 9.71 -17.29
C LEU A 74 3.27 9.57 -15.78
N PRO A 75 3.73 10.50 -14.92
CA PRO A 75 3.44 10.48 -13.49
C PRO A 75 1.93 10.49 -13.16
N PHE A 76 1.11 11.21 -13.94
CA PHE A 76 -0.34 11.20 -13.72
C PHE A 76 -0.96 9.85 -14.10
N ALA A 77 -0.49 9.23 -15.18
CA ALA A 77 -0.95 7.91 -15.58
C ALA A 77 -0.60 6.84 -14.54
N THR A 78 0.63 6.87 -14.01
CA THR A 78 1.03 5.93 -12.95
C THR A 78 0.24 6.15 -11.67
N TYR A 79 0.05 7.42 -11.27
CA TYR A 79 -0.78 7.76 -10.12
C TYR A 79 -2.25 7.31 -10.27
N ALA A 80 -2.82 7.45 -11.48
CA ALA A 80 -4.18 7.00 -11.75
C ALA A 80 -4.31 5.47 -11.60
N VAL A 81 -3.33 4.71 -12.09
CA VAL A 81 -3.31 3.24 -11.95
C VAL A 81 -3.16 2.82 -10.49
N SER A 82 -2.27 3.47 -9.72
CA SER A 82 -2.14 3.17 -8.29
C SER A 82 -3.42 3.47 -7.52
N LEU A 83 -4.06 4.61 -7.81
CA LEU A 83 -5.32 4.99 -7.15
C LEU A 83 -6.46 4.04 -7.50
N TYR A 84 -6.51 3.54 -8.74
CA TYR A 84 -7.46 2.50 -9.13
C TYR A 84 -7.22 1.19 -8.38
N ALA A 85 -5.97 0.75 -8.27
CA ALA A 85 -5.62 -0.46 -7.53
C ALA A 85 -6.02 -0.35 -6.05
N ASP A 86 -5.73 0.78 -5.41
CA ASP A 86 -6.09 1.02 -4.01
C ASP A 86 -7.61 1.05 -3.80
N ARG A 87 -8.35 1.71 -4.70
CA ARG A 87 -9.83 1.69 -4.66
C ARG A 87 -10.37 0.28 -4.77
N LYS A 88 -9.85 -0.54 -5.70
CA LYS A 88 -10.31 -1.92 -5.86
C LYS A 88 -10.03 -2.79 -4.65
N LYS A 89 -8.87 -2.64 -4.01
CA LYS A 89 -8.58 -3.32 -2.74
C LYS A 89 -9.55 -2.90 -1.64
N HIS A 90 -9.85 -1.60 -1.56
CA HIS A 90 -10.79 -1.09 -0.56
C HIS A 90 -12.23 -1.58 -0.81
N ASP A 91 -12.64 -1.67 -2.07
CA ASP A 91 -13.93 -2.24 -2.46
C ASP A 91 -14.02 -3.72 -2.08
N ILE A 92 -12.99 -4.53 -2.36
CA ILE A 92 -12.94 -5.94 -1.97
C ILE A 92 -13.01 -6.09 -0.44
N SER A 93 -12.24 -5.28 0.29
CA SER A 93 -12.29 -5.24 1.75
C SER A 93 -13.70 -4.93 2.25
N ASN A 94 -14.34 -3.88 1.75
CA ASN A 94 -15.66 -3.45 2.21
C ASN A 94 -16.79 -4.40 1.82
N THR A 95 -16.74 -5.01 0.64
CA THR A 95 -17.83 -5.84 0.10
C THR A 95 -17.74 -7.30 0.56
N LYS A 96 -16.55 -7.88 0.60
CA LYS A 96 -16.35 -9.31 0.85
C LYS A 96 -15.96 -9.63 2.29
N TYR A 97 -15.14 -8.81 2.92
CA TYR A 97 -14.50 -9.15 4.19
C TYR A 97 -15.06 -8.39 5.40
N LYS A 98 -15.24 -7.07 5.28
CA LYS A 98 -15.79 -6.20 6.33
C LYS A 98 -17.14 -6.68 6.90
N PRO A 99 -18.13 -7.18 6.12
CA PRO A 99 -19.37 -7.69 6.71
C PRO A 99 -19.17 -8.96 7.55
N VAL A 100 -18.10 -9.70 7.32
CA VAL A 100 -17.78 -10.94 8.05
C VAL A 100 -16.94 -10.66 9.29
N THR A 101 -16.00 -9.72 9.19
CA THR A 101 -14.99 -9.46 10.24
C THR A 101 -15.26 -8.21 11.06
N GLY A 102 -16.18 -7.34 10.62
CA GLY A 102 -16.46 -6.04 11.25
C GLY A 102 -15.34 -5.00 11.09
N ILE A 103 -14.23 -5.35 10.43
CA ILE A 103 -13.00 -4.57 10.36
C ILE A 103 -12.56 -4.39 8.91
N CYS A 104 -11.95 -3.24 8.59
CA CYS A 104 -11.33 -3.01 7.29
C CYS A 104 -10.05 -3.87 7.13
N MET A 105 -10.03 -4.77 6.16
CA MET A 105 -8.87 -5.62 5.86
C MET A 105 -7.65 -4.83 5.39
N CYS A 106 -7.85 -3.69 4.73
CA CYS A 106 -6.75 -2.82 4.33
C CYS A 106 -5.96 -2.33 5.55
N ASP A 107 -6.65 -1.88 6.60
CA ASP A 107 -5.98 -1.40 7.83
C ASP A 107 -5.27 -2.57 8.55
N LEU A 108 -5.89 -3.76 8.56
CA LEU A 108 -5.31 -4.96 9.16
C LEU A 108 -4.06 -5.44 8.40
N SER A 109 -4.07 -5.37 7.06
CA SER A 109 -2.90 -5.68 6.24
C SER A 109 -1.74 -4.71 6.51
N GLN A 110 -2.04 -3.43 6.72
CA GLN A 110 -1.01 -2.45 7.08
C GLN A 110 -0.45 -2.69 8.49
N LEU A 111 -1.31 -3.06 9.45
CA LEU A 111 -0.87 -3.45 10.79
C LEU A 111 0.13 -4.61 10.72
N ARG A 112 -0.21 -5.69 9.99
CA ARG A 112 0.67 -6.86 9.80
C ARG A 112 1.98 -6.49 9.12
N TYR A 113 1.93 -5.65 8.08
CA TYR A 113 3.13 -5.15 7.41
C TYR A 113 4.07 -4.43 8.39
N HIS A 114 3.53 -3.55 9.24
CA HIS A 114 4.33 -2.82 10.22
C HIS A 114 4.84 -3.72 11.35
N MET A 115 4.11 -4.75 11.76
CA MET A 115 4.58 -5.77 12.71
C MET A 115 5.79 -6.52 12.17
N ILE A 116 5.69 -7.08 10.96
CA ILE A 116 6.79 -7.85 10.34
C ILE A 116 8.02 -6.96 10.14
N ARG A 117 7.83 -5.71 9.70
CA ARG A 117 8.93 -4.75 9.55
C ARG A 117 9.54 -4.33 10.88
N PHE A 118 8.73 -4.18 11.93
CA PHE A 118 9.23 -3.90 13.27
C PHE A 118 10.14 -5.02 13.80
N GLU A 119 9.74 -6.28 13.58
CA GLU A 119 10.53 -7.46 13.99
C GLU A 119 11.84 -7.58 13.21
N LYS A 120 11.82 -7.25 11.91
CA LYS A 120 13.00 -7.30 11.04
C LYS A 120 13.91 -6.09 11.13
N ALA A 121 13.46 -4.97 11.68
CA ALA A 121 14.27 -3.77 11.78
C ALA A 121 15.39 -3.98 12.80
N ASP A 122 16.62 -3.61 12.44
CA ASP A 122 17.75 -3.60 13.37
C ASP A 122 17.93 -2.22 14.04
N ASN A 123 17.48 -1.16 13.37
CA ASN A 123 17.66 0.22 13.79
C ASN A 123 16.54 0.70 14.73
N TYR A 124 16.92 1.41 15.80
CA TYR A 124 15.98 1.99 16.76
C TYR A 124 15.06 3.04 16.13
N ALA A 125 15.57 3.87 15.22
CA ALA A 125 14.76 4.90 14.55
C ALA A 125 13.65 4.28 13.68
N GLU A 126 13.99 3.20 12.97
CA GLU A 126 13.05 2.44 12.15
C GLU A 126 12.03 1.71 13.04
N LYS A 127 12.47 1.05 14.12
CA LYS A 127 11.58 0.46 15.12
C LYS A 127 10.60 1.47 15.70
N ALA A 128 11.04 2.67 16.07
CA ALA A 128 10.16 3.70 16.62
C ALA A 128 9.10 4.14 15.60
N ARG A 129 9.46 4.26 14.31
CA ARG A 129 8.50 4.56 13.24
C ARG A 129 7.46 3.45 13.08
N HIS A 130 7.89 2.20 13.01
CA HIS A 130 6.98 1.06 12.87
C HIS A 130 6.11 0.87 14.11
N ALA A 131 6.63 1.13 15.32
CA ALA A 131 5.85 1.12 16.56
C ALA A 131 4.71 2.12 16.54
N ARG A 132 4.98 3.38 16.14
CA ARG A 132 3.92 4.40 16.03
C ARG A 132 2.84 4.02 15.01
N MET A 133 3.24 3.45 13.88
CA MET A 133 2.29 2.99 12.86
C MET A 133 1.45 1.80 13.36
N MET A 134 2.06 0.87 14.09
CA MET A 134 1.31 -0.22 14.73
C MET A 134 0.28 0.31 15.72
N GLU A 135 0.64 1.27 16.58
CA GLU A 135 -0.29 1.88 17.53
C GLU A 135 -1.46 2.58 16.81
N TYR A 136 -1.16 3.36 15.76
CA TYR A 136 -2.18 4.03 14.94
C TYR A 136 -3.18 3.04 14.33
N TYR A 137 -2.70 1.98 13.68
CA TYR A 137 -3.59 1.01 13.03
C TYR A 137 -4.34 0.14 14.05
N ALA A 138 -3.71 -0.22 15.16
CA ALA A 138 -4.38 -0.99 16.21
C ALA A 138 -5.50 -0.20 16.88
N GLU A 139 -5.32 1.10 17.11
CA GLU A 139 -6.37 1.98 17.62
C GLU A 139 -7.51 2.13 16.61
N ARG A 140 -7.18 2.37 15.34
CA ARG A 140 -8.16 2.55 14.26
C ARG A 140 -9.03 1.31 14.02
N ILE A 141 -8.47 0.11 14.23
CA ILE A 141 -9.16 -1.17 14.08
C ILE A 141 -9.89 -1.60 15.37
N GLY A 142 -9.66 -0.90 16.49
CA GLY A 142 -10.24 -1.24 17.79
C GLY A 142 -9.50 -2.37 18.53
N LEU A 143 -8.34 -2.82 18.04
CA LEU A 143 -7.48 -3.80 18.73
C LEU A 143 -6.78 -3.19 19.96
N GLY A 144 -6.67 -1.86 20.02
CA GLY A 144 -6.11 -1.12 21.16
C GLY A 144 -6.99 -1.09 22.42
N LEU A 145 -8.25 -1.57 22.34
CA LEU A 145 -9.24 -1.53 23.43
C LEU A 145 -9.23 -2.75 24.37
N ASN A 146 -8.41 -3.77 24.11
CA ASN A 146 -8.14 -4.83 25.09
C ASN A 146 -7.18 -4.39 26.21
N ARG A 147 -7.26 -3.12 26.60
CA ARG A 147 -6.56 -2.56 27.78
C ARG A 147 -7.38 -2.60 29.07
N CYS A 148 -8.61 -3.14 29.09
CA CYS A 148 -9.43 -3.14 30.32
C CYS A 148 -10.62 -4.12 30.40
N LEU A 149 -10.55 -5.34 29.87
CA LEU A 149 -11.62 -6.35 30.12
C LEU A 149 -11.11 -7.76 30.47
N ILE A 150 -9.91 -7.88 31.05
CA ILE A 150 -9.46 -9.10 31.73
C ILE A 150 -8.72 -8.70 33.02
N SER A 151 -9.40 -7.98 33.90
CA SER A 151 -9.07 -7.86 35.33
C SER A 151 -10.17 -7.03 35.98
N THR A 152 -11.28 -7.69 36.32
CA THR A 152 -12.27 -7.35 37.37
C THR A 152 -13.63 -7.97 37.04
N ARG A 153 -13.73 -9.30 37.17
CA ARG A 153 -14.73 -9.98 38.01
C ARG A 153 -14.45 -11.47 38.03
#